data_AF-A0A957LKJ3-F1
#
_entry.id   AF-A0A957LKJ3-F1
#
_cell.length_a   1.000
_cell.length_b   1.000
_cell.length_c   1.000
_cell.angle_alpha   90.00
_cell.angle_beta   90.00
_cell.angle_gamma   90.00
#
_symmetry.space_group_name_H-M   'P 1'
#
loop_
_entity.id
_entity.type
_entity.pdbx_description
1 polymer ?
#
loop_
_entity_poly.entity_id
_entity_poly.type
_entity_poly.pdbx_seq_one_letter_code
_entity_poly.pdbx_strand_id
1 'polypeptide(L)'
;MVQMLFAALFALILGAAFCLWGYRIFLVLLPVWGFFAGFWLGAHSITLLLGEGFLATTTGWIVGFVVGILLALFSYLFYALAVAIIAGIAGY
;
A
#
# COMPACT_ATOMS: atom_id res chain seq x y z
N MET A 1 23.68 24.14 -5.36
CA MET A 1 24.56 23.19 -6.09
C MET A 1 24.69 21.85 -5.35
N VAL A 2 25.18 21.82 -4.10
CA VAL A 2 25.39 20.57 -3.34
C VAL A 2 24.09 19.76 -3.09
N GLN A 3 22.96 20.43 -2.78
CA GLN A 3 21.66 19.75 -2.59
C GLN A 3 21.18 19.01 -3.85
N MET A 4 21.40 19.59 -5.03
CA MET A 4 21.03 18.98 -6.32
C MET A 4 21.87 17.74 -6.61
N LEU A 5 23.16 17.78 -6.27
CA LEU A 5 24.05 16.62 -6.39
C LEU A 5 23.57 15.46 -5.52
N PHE A 6 23.20 15.72 -4.26
CA PHE A 6 22.66 14.69 -3.37
C PHE A 6 21.32 14.14 -3.86
N ALA A 7 20.41 15.00 -4.34
CA ALA A 7 19.14 14.57 -4.90
C ALA A 7 19.32 13.69 -6.15
N ALA A 8 20.24 14.08 -7.05
CA ALA A 8 20.54 13.32 -8.26
C ALA A 8 21.17 11.96 -7.95
N LEU A 9 22.12 11.90 -7.00
CA LEU A 9 22.71 10.65 -6.53
C LEU A 9 21.67 9.72 -5.90
N PHE A 10 20.78 10.27 -5.06
CA PHE A 10 19.70 9.51 -4.47
C PHE A 10 18.76 8.93 -5.54
N ALA A 11 18.32 9.77 -6.48
CA ALA A 11 17.46 9.34 -7.58
C ALA A 11 18.12 8.26 -8.46
N LEU A 12 19.43 8.38 -8.74
CA LEU A 12 20.19 7.38 -9.48
C LEU A 12 20.19 6.03 -8.74
N ILE A 13 20.50 6.03 -7.45
CA ILE A 13 20.55 4.82 -6.63
C ILE A 13 19.17 4.17 -6.52
N LEU A 14 18.12 4.98 -6.28
CA LEU A 14 16.74 4.51 -6.23
C LEU A 14 16.30 3.92 -7.57
N GLY A 15 16.56 4.62 -8.67
CA GLY A 15 16.24 4.15 -10.01
C GLY A 15 16.94 2.85 -10.34
N ALA A 16 18.23 2.72 -10.00
CA ALA A 16 19.00 1.48 -10.18
C ALA A 16 18.43 0.33 -9.33
N ALA A 17 18.05 0.60 -8.08
CA ALA A 17 17.44 -0.40 -7.20
C ALA A 17 16.09 -0.89 -7.75
N PHE A 18 15.24 0.01 -8.24
CA PHE A 18 13.97 -0.37 -8.88
C PHE A 18 14.18 -1.10 -10.22
N CYS A 19 15.18 -0.72 -11.01
CA CYS A 19 15.48 -1.38 -12.28
C CYS A 19 15.91 -2.85 -12.08
N LEU A 20 16.80 -3.10 -11.11
CA LEU A 20 17.36 -4.44 -10.89
C LEU A 20 16.52 -5.29 -9.92
N TRP A 21 15.78 -4.65 -9.00
CA TRP A 21 15.11 -5.31 -7.90
C TRP A 21 13.61 -4.99 -7.81
N GLY A 22 13.04 -4.39 -8.86
CA GLY A 22 11.67 -3.88 -8.88
C GLY A 22 10.61 -4.91 -8.49
N TYR A 23 10.71 -6.15 -8.98
CA TYR A 23 9.75 -7.20 -8.64
C TYR A 23 9.71 -7.49 -7.13
N ARG A 24 10.86 -7.67 -6.47
CA ARG A 24 10.85 -7.98 -5.03
C ARG A 24 10.48 -6.75 -4.19
N ILE A 25 10.90 -5.55 -4.61
CA ILE A 25 10.46 -4.29 -3.97
C ILE A 25 8.94 -4.17 -4.05
N PHE A 26 8.35 -4.47 -5.21
CA PHE A 26 6.91 -4.44 -5.42
C PHE A 26 6.18 -5.43 -4.51
N LEU A 27 6.68 -6.67 -4.39
CA LEU A 27 6.09 -7.66 -3.49
C LEU A 27 6.09 -7.22 -2.02
N VAL A 28 7.14 -6.54 -1.57
CA VAL A 28 7.20 -5.98 -0.21
C VAL A 28 6.27 -4.77 -0.05
N LEU A 29 6.10 -3.96 -1.08
CA LEU A 29 5.21 -2.80 -1.07
C LEU A 29 3.72 -3.19 -1.05
N LEU A 30 3.34 -4.33 -1.63
CA LEU A 30 1.96 -4.81 -1.66
C LEU A 30 1.27 -4.83 -0.27
N PRO A 31 1.81 -5.50 0.76
CA PRO A 31 1.20 -5.52 2.08
C PRO A 31 1.24 -4.15 2.77
N VAL A 32 2.25 -3.32 2.49
CA VAL A 32 2.34 -1.96 3.03
C VAL A 32 1.19 -1.10 2.49
N TRP A 33 0.97 -1.13 1.18
CA TRP A 33 -0.15 -0.40 0.57
C TRP A 33 -1.50 -0.99 0.97
N GLY A 34 -1.61 -2.32 1.04
CA GLY A 34 -2.81 -3.00 1.54
C GLY A 34 -3.15 -2.57 2.97
N PHE A 35 -2.14 -2.46 3.84
CA PHE A 35 -2.31 -1.97 5.20
C PHE A 35 -2.86 -0.55 5.24
N PHE A 36 -2.24 0.41 4.55
CA PHE A 36 -2.70 1.80 4.59
C PHE A 36 -4.07 1.99 3.96
N ALA A 37 -4.35 1.30 2.85
CA ALA A 37 -5.67 1.32 2.23
C ALA A 37 -6.74 0.76 3.18
N GLY A 38 -6.48 -0.39 3.81
CA GLY A 38 -7.40 -0.98 4.78
C GLY A 38 -7.54 -0.18 6.06
N PHE A 39 -6.45 0.42 6.55
CA PHE A 39 -6.47 1.28 7.72
C PHE A 39 -7.32 2.51 7.48
N TRP A 40 -7.12 3.20 6.36
CA TRP A 40 -7.93 4.33 5.98
C TRP A 40 -9.40 3.93 5.83
N LEU A 41 -9.70 2.83 5.14
CA LEU A 41 -11.06 2.35 4.96
C LEU A 41 -11.75 2.03 6.29
N GLY A 42 -11.09 1.30 7.18
CA GLY A 42 -11.63 0.91 8.48
C GLY A 42 -11.84 2.13 9.39
N ALA A 43 -10.83 2.97 9.53
CA ALA A 43 -10.91 4.17 10.37
C ALA A 43 -11.93 5.17 9.83
N HIS A 44 -11.96 5.41 8.51
CA HIS A 44 -12.91 6.34 7.90
C HIS A 44 -14.35 5.84 8.00
N SER A 45 -14.59 4.53 7.90
CA SER A 45 -15.92 3.96 8.14
C SER A 45 -16.45 4.30 9.54
N ILE A 46 -15.59 4.27 10.57
CA ILE A 46 -15.96 4.67 11.93
C ILE A 46 -16.26 6.17 12.04
N THR A 47 -15.53 7.02 11.29
CA THR A 47 -15.87 8.46 11.25
C THR A 47 -17.28 8.68 10.70
N LEU A 48 -17.67 7.96 9.65
CA LEU A 48 -18.99 8.06 9.05
C LEU A 48 -20.09 7.52 9.96
N LEU A 49 -19.79 6.48 10.75
CA LEU A 49 -20.76 5.86 11.66
C LEU A 49 -20.97 6.65 12.95
N LEU A 50 -19.92 7.26 13.50
CA LEU A 50 -19.98 7.99 14.77
C LEU A 50 -20.18 9.50 14.58
N GLY A 51 -19.98 10.03 13.37
CA GLY A 51 -20.04 11.46 13.09
C GLY A 51 -18.89 12.26 13.72
N GLU A 52 -17.84 11.59 14.18
CA GLU A 52 -16.65 12.20 14.77
C GLU A 52 -15.50 12.36 13.77
N GLY A 53 -14.45 13.09 14.17
CA GLY A 53 -13.25 13.31 13.35
C GLY A 53 -12.43 12.04 13.08
N PHE A 54 -11.62 12.08 12.02
CA PHE A 54 -10.71 10.99 11.67
C PHE A 54 -9.71 10.72 12.78
N LEU A 55 -9.67 9.45 13.22
CA LEU A 55 -8.83 8.98 14.33
C LEU A 55 -9.08 9.67 15.68
N ALA A 56 -10.26 10.28 15.87
CA ALA A 56 -10.64 10.91 17.13
C ALA A 56 -11.01 9.89 18.23
N THR A 57 -11.45 8.68 17.84
CA THR A 57 -11.88 7.63 18.77
C THR A 57 -10.95 6.43 18.77
N THR A 58 -10.81 5.77 19.92
CA THR A 58 -10.09 4.50 20.05
C THR A 58 -10.68 3.42 19.15
N THR A 59 -12.01 3.41 18.97
CA THR A 59 -12.70 2.48 18.06
C THR A 59 -12.23 2.66 16.62
N GLY A 60 -12.06 3.90 16.15
CA GLY A 60 -11.55 4.19 14.80
C GLY A 60 -10.14 3.64 14.58
N TRP A 61 -9.27 3.75 15.58
CA TRP A 61 -7.93 3.16 15.54
C TRP A 61 -7.98 1.63 15.46
N ILE A 62 -8.74 0.99 16.37
CA ILE A 62 -8.82 -0.48 16.43
C ILE A 62 -9.36 -1.04 15.11
N VAL A 63 -10.47 -0.50 14.61
CA VAL A 63 -11.08 -0.96 13.36
C VAL A 63 -10.17 -0.69 12.18
N GLY A 64 -9.50 0.47 12.13
CA GLY A 64 -8.47 0.75 11.14
C GLY A 64 -7.36 -0.30 11.14
N PHE A 65 -6.76 -0.60 12.29
CA PHE A 65 -5.70 -1.62 12.36
C PHE A 65 -6.16 -3.01 11.96
N VAL A 66 -7.35 -3.44 12.40
CA VAL A 66 -7.90 -4.74 12.05
C VAL A 66 -8.10 -4.85 10.54
N VAL A 67 -8.77 -3.87 9.92
CA VAL A 67 -9.03 -3.88 8.47
C VAL A 67 -7.71 -3.73 7.69
N GLY A 68 -6.79 -2.90 8.16
CA GLY A 68 -5.46 -2.74 7.58
C GLY A 68 -4.67 -4.05 7.56
N ILE A 69 -4.58 -4.75 8.69
CA ILE A 69 -3.87 -6.04 8.77
C ILE A 69 -4.52 -7.09 7.87
N LEU A 70 -5.85 -7.16 7.84
CA LEU A 70 -6.56 -8.09 6.96
C LEU A 70 -6.24 -7.83 5.49
N LEU A 71 -6.27 -6.58 5.04
CA LEU A 71 -5.97 -6.22 3.65
C LEU A 71 -4.48 -6.34 3.31
N ALA A 72 -3.59 -6.14 4.28
CA ALA A 72 -2.17 -6.43 4.13
C ALA A 72 -1.92 -7.94 3.92
N LEU A 73 -2.63 -8.80 4.67
CA LEU A 73 -2.51 -10.25 4.52
C LEU A 73 -3.07 -10.73 3.18
N PHE A 74 -4.20 -10.16 2.74
CA PHE A 74 -4.81 -10.49 1.45
C PHE A 74 -4.16 -9.81 0.25
N SER A 75 -3.15 -8.95 0.43
CA SER A 75 -2.54 -8.20 -0.67
C SER A 75 -1.98 -9.12 -1.76
N TYR A 76 -1.39 -10.25 -1.37
CA TYR A 76 -0.86 -11.24 -2.31
C TYR A 76 -1.96 -11.95 -3.10
N LEU A 77 -3.12 -12.20 -2.47
CA LEU A 77 -4.28 -12.78 -3.15
C LEU A 77 -4.82 -11.81 -4.22
N PHE A 78 -4.98 -10.53 -3.87
CA PHE A 78 -5.42 -9.51 -4.82
C PHE A 78 -4.42 -9.30 -5.95
N TYR A 79 -3.12 -9.37 -5.65
CA TYR A 79 -2.09 -9.34 -6.69
C TYR A 79 -2.20 -10.53 -7.64
N ALA A 80 -2.31 -11.75 -7.12
CA ALA A 80 -2.44 -12.95 -7.94
C ALA A 80 -3.72 -12.91 -8.81
N LEU A 81 -4.83 -12.44 -8.24
CA LEU A 81 -6.08 -12.25 -8.98
C LEU A 81 -5.93 -11.20 -10.08
N ALA A 82 -5.31 -10.06 -9.79
CA ALA A 82 -5.07 -9.02 -10.78
C ALA A 82 -4.22 -9.53 -11.94
N VAL A 83 -3.15 -10.29 -11.64
CA VAL A 83 -2.31 -10.93 -12.66
C VAL A 83 -3.12 -11.93 -13.49
N ALA A 84 -3.95 -12.77 -12.86
CA ALA A 84 -4.77 -13.75 -13.56
C ALA A 84 -5.81 -13.10 -14.49
N ILE A 85 -6.45 -12.01 -14.03
CA ILE A 85 -7.40 -11.23 -14.85
C ILE A 85 -6.68 -10.61 -16.04
N ILE A 86 -5.52 -9.98 -15.83
CA ILE A 86 -4.74 -9.37 -16.91
C ILE A 86 -4.28 -10.43 -17.91
N ALA A 87 -3.81 -11.59 -17.44
CA ALA A 87 -3.42 -12.71 -18.29
C ALA A 87 -4.60 -13.21 -19.13
N GLY A 88 -5.76 -13.42 -18.51
CA GLY A 88 -6.97 -13.87 -19.19
C GLY A 88 -7.48 -12.87 -20.24
N ILE A 89 -7.38 -11.56 -19.97
CA ILE A 89 -7.71 -10.51 -20.94
C ILE A 89 -6.69 -10.49 -22.10
N ALA A 90 -5.41 -10.71 -21.81
CA ALA A 90 -4.35 -10.76 -22.80
C ALA A 90 -4.38 -12.02 -23.69
N GLY A 91 -5.24 -13.00 -23.37
CA GLY A 91 -5.39 -14.25 -24.12
C GLY A 91 -4.31 -15.30 -23.81
N TYR A 92 -3.66 -15.20 -22.64
CA TYR A 92 -2.74 -16.21 -22.11
C TYR A 92 -3.43 -17.12 -21.10
#